data_AF-A0A3F3NJ33-F1
#
_entry.id   AF-A0A3F3NJ33-F1
#
_cell.length_a   1.000
_cell.length_b   1.000
_cell.length_c   1.000
_cell.angle_alpha   90.00
_cell.angle_beta   90.00
_cell.angle_gamma   90.00
#
_symmetry.space_group_name_H-M   'P 1'
#
loop_
_entity.id
_entity.type
_entity.pdbx_description
1 polymer ?
#
loop_
_entity_poly.entity_id
_entity_poly.type
_entity_poly.pdbx_seq_one_letter_code
_entity_poly.pdbx_strand_id
1 'polypeptide(L)'
;MSGSKVIFYRWGRLVVAQIEISNKNANFAGWKNLMPFPAGYRPITVTGWGGTLTNKSNRNPALSVYANSAGIAVMVSSTSLPTDQLCSGCVVYFTNDNWPS
;
A
#
# COMPACT_ATOMS: atom_id res chain seq x y z
N MET A 1 1.02 -2.92 14.48
CA MET A 1 0.82 -3.75 13.28
C MET A 1 2.06 -4.61 13.13
N SER A 2 2.03 -5.89 13.49
CA SER A 2 3.22 -6.74 13.37
C SER A 2 3.29 -7.39 11.98
N GLY A 3 3.74 -6.60 11.00
CA GLY A 3 4.27 -7.11 9.73
C GLY A 3 3.69 -6.47 8.47
N SER A 4 3.78 -5.15 8.30
CA SER A 4 3.58 -4.52 6.98
C SER A 4 4.92 -4.10 6.40
N LYS A 5 5.17 -4.44 5.13
CA LYS A 5 6.36 -4.06 4.38
C LYS A 5 5.93 -3.32 3.12
N VAL A 6 6.61 -2.21 2.84
CA VAL A 6 6.48 -1.49 1.57
C VAL A 6 7.89 -1.33 0.99
N ILE A 7 8.06 -1.71 -0.27
CA ILE A 7 9.31 -1.57 -1.02
C ILE A 7 9.03 -0.68 -2.22
N PHE A 8 9.83 0.35 -2.43
CA PHE A 8 9.72 1.20 -3.60
C PHE A 8 10.78 0.83 -4.63
N TYR A 9 10.33 0.65 -5.86
CA TYR A 9 11.18 0.56 -7.04
C TYR A 9 10.90 1.77 -7.92
N ARG A 10 11.95 2.36 -8.50
CA ARG A 10 11.81 3.54 -9.35
C ARG A 10 12.67 3.41 -10.60
N TRP A 11 12.06 3.72 -11.75
CA TRP A 11 12.71 3.78 -13.06
C TRP A 11 12.37 5.11 -13.72
N GLY A 12 13.29 6.07 -13.64
CA GLY A 12 13.03 7.45 -14.06
C GLY A 12 11.87 8.05 -13.27
N ARG A 13 10.74 8.27 -13.95
CA ARG A 13 9.51 8.82 -13.34
C ARG A 13 8.54 7.75 -12.87
N LEU A 14 8.69 6.50 -13.31
CA LEU A 14 7.81 5.40 -12.91
C LEU A 14 8.21 4.91 -11.52
N VAL A 15 7.24 4.77 -10.62
CA VAL A 15 7.41 4.18 -9.30
C VAL A 15 6.46 3.01 -9.13
N VAL A 16 6.98 1.90 -8.61
CA VAL A 16 6.21 0.75 -8.15
C VAL A 16 6.42 0.64 -6.65
N ALA A 17 5.38 0.89 -5.87
CA ALA A 17 5.37 0.54 -4.45
C ALA A 17 4.79 -0.86 -4.32
N GLN A 18 5.62 -1.83 -3.96
CA GLN A 18 5.21 -3.19 -3.62
C GLN A 18 4.86 -3.28 -2.14
N ILE A 19 3.72 -3.86 -1.81
CA ILE A 19 3.17 -3.93 -0.46
C ILE A 19 2.94 -5.37 -0.07
N GLU A 20 3.29 -5.69 1.17
CA GLU A 20 2.94 -6.91 1.86
C GLU A 20 2.39 -6.57 3.25
N ILE A 21 1.27 -7.18 3.61
CA ILE A 21 0.63 -7.03 4.93
C ILE A 21 0.37 -8.42 5.48
N SER A 22 1.01 -8.70 6.62
CA SER A 22 0.66 -9.81 7.51
C SER A 22 -0.20 -9.27 8.63
N ASN A 23 -1.50 -9.53 8.58
CA ASN A 23 -2.39 -9.09 9.65
C ASN A 23 -2.33 -10.05 10.84
N LYS A 24 -1.54 -9.72 11.87
CA LYS A 24 -1.49 -10.51 13.10
C LYS A 24 -2.48 -10.07 14.19
N ASN A 25 -3.28 -9.02 13.93
CA ASN A 25 -4.19 -8.44 14.92
C ASN A 25 -5.65 -8.67 14.52
N ALA A 26 -6.50 -8.96 15.50
CA ALA A 26 -7.95 -8.88 15.30
C ALA A 26 -8.33 -7.44 14.94
N ASN A 27 -9.35 -7.25 14.10
CA ASN A 27 -9.94 -5.95 13.77
C ASN A 27 -9.17 -5.03 12.81
N PHE A 28 -8.51 -5.56 11.78
CA PHE A 28 -7.93 -4.74 10.70
C PHE A 28 -9.01 -4.24 9.73
N ALA A 29 -9.67 -3.13 10.09
CA ALA A 29 -10.77 -2.52 9.33
C ALA A 29 -10.54 -1.02 9.09
N GLY A 30 -11.19 -0.50 8.04
CA GLY A 30 -11.13 0.91 7.66
C GLY A 30 -9.82 1.33 7.02
N TRP A 31 -9.53 2.64 7.04
CA TRP A 31 -8.31 3.21 6.50
C TRP A 31 -7.12 3.00 7.42
N LYS A 32 -6.00 2.55 6.86
CA LYS A 32 -4.70 2.40 7.54
C LYS A 32 -3.59 3.00 6.69
N ASN A 33 -2.87 3.97 7.25
CA ASN A 33 -1.64 4.45 6.63
C ASN A 33 -0.50 3.50 7.00
N LEU A 34 0.21 2.99 6.00
CA LEU A 34 1.35 2.10 6.20
C LEU A 34 2.63 2.89 6.42
N MET A 35 2.87 3.90 5.57
CA MET A 35 4.01 4.80 5.69
C MET A 35 3.85 6.06 4.83
N PRO A 36 4.51 7.17 5.20
CA PRO A 36 4.70 8.31 4.31
C PRO A 36 5.63 7.93 3.13
N PHE A 37 5.63 8.75 2.06
CA PHE A 37 6.58 8.56 0.97
C PHE A 37 8.00 8.95 1.39
N PRO A 38 9.01 8.11 1.09
CA PRO A 38 10.40 8.54 1.16
C PRO A 38 10.68 9.69 0.18
N ALA A 39 11.74 10.46 0.45
CA ALA A 39 12.21 11.48 -0.49
C ALA A 39 12.54 10.84 -1.85
N GLY A 40 12.09 11.45 -2.94
CA GLY A 40 12.30 10.90 -4.28
C GLY A 40 11.19 9.95 -4.76
N TYR A 41 10.12 9.76 -4.01
CA TYR A 41 9.07 8.79 -4.36
C TYR A 41 7.65 9.34 -4.25
N ARG A 42 7.45 10.66 -4.10
CA ARG A 42 6.11 11.23 -3.99
C ARG A 42 5.40 11.20 -5.36
N PRO A 43 4.12 10.82 -5.42
CA PRO A 43 3.40 10.78 -6.69
C PRO A 43 3.16 12.19 -7.23
N ILE A 44 3.10 12.34 -8.56
CA ILE A 44 2.81 13.63 -9.24
C ILE A 44 1.45 14.21 -8.84
N THR A 45 0.50 13.34 -8.53
CA THR A 45 -0.84 13.67 -8.04
C THR A 45 -1.14 12.77 -6.87
N VAL A 46 -1.78 13.28 -5.82
CA VAL A 46 -2.19 12.46 -4.66
C VAL A 46 -3.59 11.86 -4.82
N THR A 47 -4.19 12.06 -6.00
CA THR A 47 -5.50 11.57 -6.39
C THR A 47 -5.35 10.68 -7.62
N GLY A 48 -5.89 9.45 -7.55
CA GLY A 48 -6.02 8.56 -8.71
C GLY A 48 -5.09 7.33 -8.73
N TRP A 49 -4.14 7.21 -7.80
CA TRP A 49 -3.26 6.03 -7.75
C TRP A 49 -3.80 5.00 -6.77
N GLY A 50 -4.36 3.92 -7.32
CA GLY A 50 -4.94 2.83 -6.56
C GLY A 50 -4.61 1.46 -7.11
N GLY A 51 -4.77 0.45 -6.28
CA GLY A 51 -4.58 -0.94 -6.64
C GLY A 51 -5.28 -1.86 -5.66
N THR A 52 -5.07 -3.17 -5.84
CA THR A 52 -5.62 -4.21 -4.99
C THR A 52 -4.49 -5.05 -4.40
N LEU A 53 -4.52 -5.30 -3.10
CA LEU A 53 -3.70 -6.31 -2.45
C LEU A 53 -4.52 -7.60 -2.40
N THR A 54 -4.09 -8.59 -3.17
CA THR A 54 -4.71 -9.92 -3.15
C THR A 54 -4.42 -10.58 -1.82
N ASN A 55 -5.46 -11.05 -1.14
CA ASN A 55 -5.29 -11.93 0.00
C ASN A 55 -4.90 -13.33 -0.50
N LYS A 56 -3.70 -13.75 -0.09
CA LYS A 56 -3.04 -15.01 -0.48
C LYS A 56 -3.47 -16.18 0.41
N SER A 57 -3.96 -15.89 1.62
CA SER A 57 -4.48 -16.89 2.56
C SER A 57 -5.90 -17.30 2.21
N ASN A 58 -6.76 -16.32 1.92
CA ASN A 58 -8.13 -16.54 1.48
C ASN A 58 -8.48 -15.44 0.46
N ARG A 59 -8.84 -15.78 -0.79
CA ARG A 59 -8.97 -14.80 -1.89
C ARG A 59 -9.91 -13.61 -1.58
N ASN A 60 -10.74 -13.70 -0.54
CA ASN A 60 -11.60 -12.65 -0.01
C ASN A 60 -11.43 -12.52 1.53
N PRO A 61 -11.31 -11.32 2.12
CA PRO A 61 -11.30 -9.99 1.49
C PRO A 61 -9.95 -9.63 0.88
N ALA A 62 -9.99 -9.01 -0.31
CA ALA A 62 -8.88 -8.25 -0.86
C ALA A 62 -8.90 -6.82 -0.31
N LEU A 63 -7.73 -6.19 -0.23
CA LEU A 63 -7.62 -4.82 0.28
C LEU A 63 -7.44 -3.87 -0.88
N SER A 64 -8.02 -2.68 -0.78
CA SER A 64 -7.65 -1.59 -1.67
C SER A 64 -6.40 -0.89 -1.13
N VAL A 65 -5.48 -0.51 -2.01
CA VAL A 65 -4.29 0.27 -1.69
C VAL A 65 -4.27 1.56 -2.49
N TYR A 66 -3.73 2.62 -1.91
CA TYR A 66 -3.70 3.95 -2.49
C TYR A 66 -2.36 4.63 -2.20
N ALA A 67 -1.85 5.38 -3.18
CA ALA A 67 -0.81 6.38 -2.98
C ALA A 67 -1.48 7.76 -2.95
N ASN A 68 -1.66 8.33 -1.75
CA ASN A 68 -2.45 9.54 -1.52
C ASN A 68 -1.70 10.56 -0.65
N SER A 69 -2.38 11.61 -0.20
CA SER A 69 -1.77 12.72 0.57
C SER A 69 -1.16 12.26 1.91
N ALA A 70 -1.55 11.10 2.42
CA ALA A 70 -1.03 10.53 3.65
C ALA A 70 0.11 9.51 3.44
N GLY A 71 0.50 9.24 2.18
CA GLY A 71 1.50 8.23 1.83
C GLY A 71 0.88 6.99 1.16
N ILE A 72 1.44 5.83 1.49
CA ILE A 72 0.85 4.53 1.12
C ILE A 72 -0.18 4.15 2.17
N ALA A 73 -1.44 4.07 1.74
CA ALA A 73 -2.58 3.75 2.59
C ALA A 73 -3.35 2.56 2.04
N VAL A 74 -3.96 1.78 2.93
CA VAL A 74 -4.86 0.68 2.57
C VAL A 74 -6.23 0.87 3.21
N MET A 75 -7.25 0.35 2.55
CA MET A 75 -8.63 0.38 3.00
C MET A 75 -9.22 -1.02 2.95
N VAL A 76 -9.94 -1.38 4.02
CA VAL A 76 -10.75 -2.61 4.10
C VAL A 76 -12.21 -2.19 4.29
N SER A 77 -13.07 -2.57 3.36
CA SER A 77 -14.43 -2.03 3.21
C SER A 77 -15.46 -2.57 4.21
N SER A 78 -15.25 -3.74 4.83
CA SER A 78 -16.17 -4.30 5.83
C SER A 78 -15.49 -5.28 6.80
N THR A 79 -16.09 -5.41 8.00
CA THR A 79 -15.70 -6.23 9.18
C THR A 79 -14.35 -6.94 9.06
N SER A 80 -13.30 -6.25 9.53
CA SER A 80 -11.98 -6.78 9.89
C SER A 80 -11.40 -7.85 8.97
N LEU A 81 -10.33 -7.54 8.24
CA LEU A 81 -9.46 -8.58 7.68
C LEU A 81 -9.13 -9.57 8.82
N PRO A 82 -9.40 -10.88 8.67
CA PRO A 82 -9.16 -11.86 9.73
C PRO A 82 -7.70 -11.87 10.19
N THR A 83 -7.44 -12.44 11.37
CA THR A 83 -6.07 -12.67 11.81
C THR A 83 -5.36 -13.66 10.88
N ASP A 84 -4.04 -13.55 10.84
CA ASP A 84 -3.12 -14.43 10.12
C ASP A 84 -3.34 -14.46 8.59
N GLN A 85 -3.88 -13.37 8.05
CA GLN A 85 -4.03 -13.18 6.61
C GLN A 85 -2.81 -12.49 6.02
N LEU A 86 -2.33 -13.01 4.89
CA LEU A 86 -1.27 -12.41 4.09
C LEU A 86 -1.89 -11.75 2.85
N CYS A 87 -1.69 -10.45 2.71
CA CYS A 87 -2.16 -9.69 1.55
C CYS A 87 -0.99 -9.02 0.87
N SER A 88 -0.88 -9.13 -0.46
CA SER A 88 0.21 -8.50 -1.21
C SER A 88 -0.23 -8.02 -2.59
N GLY A 89 0.49 -7.02 -3.08
CA GLY A 89 0.20 -6.37 -4.36
C GLY A 89 1.10 -5.15 -4.55
N CYS A 90 0.72 -4.27 -5.46
CA CYS A 90 1.43 -3.02 -5.68
C CYS A 90 0.49 -1.89 -6.04
N VAL A 91 0.98 -0.66 -5.86
CA VAL A 91 0.45 0.53 -6.53
C VAL A 91 1.54 1.10 -7.42
N VAL A 92 1.17 1.44 -8.65
CA VAL A 92 2.06 2.00 -9.67
C VAL A 92 1.64 3.43 -9.92
N TYR A 93 2.60 4.34 -9.92
CA TYR A 93 2.35 5.77 -10.14
C TYR A 93 3.57 6.46 -10.74
N PHE A 94 3.41 7.71 -11.15
CA PHE A 94 4.52 8.54 -11.62
C PHE A 94 4.95 9.55 -10.57
N THR A 95 6.24 9.89 -10.52
CA THR A 95 6.83 10.94 -9.68
C THR A 95 7.53 12.01 -10.52
N ASN A 96 7.57 13.23 -10.00
CA ASN A 96 8.40 14.34 -10.49
C ASN A 96 9.56 14.65 -9.53
N ASP A 97 9.67 13.95 -8.41
CA ASP A 97 10.73 14.21 -7.46
C ASP A 97 12.09 13.99 -8.12
N ASN A 98 13.09 14.73 -7.70
CA ASN A 98 14.47 14.42 -8.07
C ASN A 98 14.87 13.03 -7.56
N TRP A 99 15.90 12.42 -8.17
CA TRP A 99 16.46 11.20 -7.60
C TRP A 99 17.01 11.48 -6.19
N PRO A 100 16.74 10.62 -5.20
CA PRO A 100 17.34 10.77 -3.88
C PRO A 100 18.87 10.66 -4.00
N SER A 101 19.56 11.63 -3.41
CA SER A 101 21.03 11.68 -3.28
C SER A 101 21.53 10.76 -2.17
#